data_AF-A0A914ARP2-F1
#
_entry.id   AF-A0A914ARP2-F1
#
_cell.length_a   1.000
_cell.length_b   1.000
_cell.length_c   1.000
_cell.angle_alpha   90.00
_cell.angle_beta   90.00
_cell.angle_gamma   90.00
#
_symmetry.space_group_name_H-M   'P 1'
#
loop_
_entity.id
_entity.type
_entity.pdbx_description
1 polymer ?
#
loop_
_entity_poly.entity_id
_entity_poly.type
_entity_poly.pdbx_seq_one_letter_code
_entity_poly.pdbx_strand_id
1 'polypeptide(L)'
;MHKLLEYVTKEKDISECNYQWVKEQLEKAHVGKKFIFCKDMAYAMSDQMEFLPKGYRHVFLICHPLKVFSSWKRLFQGMAKVSPGEFSLTDFPTKIFLKGYGFREIHELFEYVTKELGQEVIIIDADDLLQDPKGILSALFDLIGLPFEEKILNLEAGSAVTELWTIPRLLLQKASTQTQDV
;
A
#
# COMPACT_ATOMS: atom_id res chain seq x y z
N MET A 1 8.61 -5.32 12.46
CA MET A 1 7.74 -6.52 12.36
C MET A 1 7.01 -6.82 13.65
N HIS A 2 7.65 -7.00 14.80
CA HIS A 2 6.96 -7.44 16.04
C HIS A 2 5.75 -6.59 16.47
N LYS A 3 5.81 -5.25 16.39
CA LYS A 3 4.66 -4.38 16.70
C LYS A 3 3.53 -4.39 15.66
N LEU A 4 3.81 -4.74 14.40
CA LEU A 4 2.77 -4.89 13.36
C LEU A 4 2.05 -6.25 13.50
N LEU A 5 2.77 -7.26 13.99
CA LEU A 5 2.25 -8.60 14.24
C LEU A 5 1.33 -8.66 15.47
N GLU A 6 1.52 -7.75 16.45
CA GLU A 6 0.67 -7.66 17.65
C GLU A 6 -0.78 -7.28 17.35
N TYR A 7 -1.07 -6.70 16.19
CA TYR A 7 -2.42 -6.28 15.79
C TYR A 7 -3.11 -7.24 14.83
N VAL A 8 -2.45 -8.31 14.37
CA VAL A 8 -3.04 -9.27 13.43
C VAL A 8 -3.88 -10.28 14.20
N THR A 9 -5.18 -10.36 13.89
CA THR A 9 -6.12 -11.24 14.61
C THR A 9 -6.56 -12.45 13.80
N LYS A 10 -6.35 -12.45 12.48
CA LYS A 10 -6.78 -13.54 11.59
C LYS A 10 -5.69 -13.91 10.60
N GLU A 11 -5.32 -15.18 10.62
CA GLU A 11 -4.39 -15.77 9.65
C GLU A 11 -5.19 -16.44 8.53
N LYS A 12 -4.75 -16.27 7.29
CA LYS A 12 -5.22 -17.08 6.17
C LYS A 12 -4.07 -17.73 5.45
N ASP A 13 -4.34 -18.92 4.91
CA ASP A 13 -3.40 -19.55 4.00
C ASP A 13 -3.26 -18.72 2.72
N ILE A 14 -2.09 -18.76 2.07
CA ILE A 14 -1.90 -18.05 0.79
C ILE A 14 -2.82 -18.62 -0.30
N SER A 15 -3.13 -19.91 -0.25
CA SER A 15 -4.12 -20.52 -1.14
C SER A 15 -5.52 -19.88 -0.98
N GLU A 16 -5.78 -19.22 0.15
CA GLU A 16 -7.05 -18.57 0.50
C GLU A 16 -6.98 -17.03 0.46
N CYS A 17 -5.81 -16.45 0.18
CA CYS A 17 -5.55 -15.00 0.17
C CYS A 17 -4.50 -14.66 -0.91
N ASN A 18 -4.84 -14.93 -2.16
CA ASN A 18 -4.01 -14.64 -3.34
C ASN A 18 -4.61 -13.48 -4.18
N TYR A 19 -3.90 -13.05 -5.24
CA TYR A 19 -4.33 -11.95 -6.09
C TYR A 19 -5.72 -12.15 -6.71
N GLN A 20 -6.02 -13.36 -7.19
CA GLN A 20 -7.34 -13.71 -7.72
C GLN A 20 -8.43 -13.54 -6.67
N TRP A 21 -8.20 -14.05 -5.46
CA TRP A 21 -9.13 -13.91 -4.36
C TRP A 21 -9.35 -12.44 -3.98
N VAL A 22 -8.30 -11.62 -3.92
CA VAL A 22 -8.41 -10.17 -3.64
C VAL A 22 -9.24 -9.48 -4.71
N LYS A 23 -8.98 -9.76 -6.00
CA LYS A 23 -9.78 -9.25 -7.12
C LYS A 23 -11.25 -9.58 -6.95
N GLU A 24 -11.59 -10.84 -6.66
CA GLU A 24 -12.97 -11.28 -6.42
C GLU A 24 -13.59 -10.58 -5.21
N GLN A 25 -12.83 -10.36 -4.14
CA GLN A 25 -13.33 -9.64 -2.97
C GLN A 25 -13.61 -8.16 -3.24
N LEU A 26 -12.90 -7.54 -4.19
CA LEU A 26 -13.09 -6.15 -4.59
C LEU A 26 -14.21 -6.01 -5.65
N GLU A 27 -14.41 -7.02 -6.50
CA GLU A 27 -15.43 -6.99 -7.55
C GLU A 27 -16.81 -7.48 -7.08
N LYS A 28 -16.90 -8.17 -5.93
CA LYS A 28 -18.19 -8.66 -5.42
C LYS A 28 -19.14 -7.53 -5.04
N ALA A 29 -20.43 -7.84 -5.01
CA ALA A 29 -21.44 -6.92 -4.51
C ALA A 29 -21.25 -6.64 -3.01
N HIS A 30 -21.09 -5.36 -2.66
CA HIS A 30 -21.01 -4.90 -1.28
C HIS A 30 -22.30 -4.20 -0.87
N VAL A 31 -23.31 -5.00 -0.51
CA VAL A 31 -24.64 -4.50 -0.14
C VAL A 31 -24.54 -3.45 0.97
N GLY A 32 -25.19 -2.30 0.77
CA GLY A 32 -25.19 -1.19 1.72
C GLY A 32 -23.94 -0.30 1.68
N LYS A 33 -22.96 -0.57 0.81
CA LYS A 33 -21.81 0.32 0.56
C LYS A 33 -22.04 1.10 -0.73
N LYS A 34 -21.76 2.41 -0.68
CA LYS A 34 -21.88 3.31 -1.83
C LYS A 34 -20.67 3.24 -2.77
N PHE A 35 -19.49 2.98 -2.22
CA PHE A 35 -18.23 2.87 -2.93
C PHE A 35 -17.30 1.94 -2.19
N ILE A 36 -16.29 1.44 -2.91
CA ILE A 36 -15.18 0.66 -2.37
C ILE A 36 -13.91 1.47 -2.59
N PHE A 37 -13.13 1.62 -1.52
CA PHE A 37 -11.83 2.27 -1.55
C PHE A 37 -10.79 1.23 -1.18
N CYS A 38 -9.79 1.06 -2.05
CA CYS A 38 -8.66 0.18 -1.82
C CYS A 38 -7.39 1.03 -1.92
N LYS A 39 -6.54 0.95 -0.88
CA LYS A 39 -5.22 1.54 -0.90
C LYS A 39 -4.22 0.40 -0.76
N ASP A 40 -3.30 0.31 -1.71
CA ASP A 40 -2.16 -0.58 -1.63
C ASP A 40 -0.91 0.11 -2.18
N MET A 41 0.23 -0.56 -2.07
CA MET A 41 1.48 -0.13 -2.66
C MET A 41 1.58 -0.72 -4.07
N ALA A 42 2.10 0.06 -5.03
CA ALA A 42 2.15 -0.36 -6.44
C ALA A 42 2.93 -1.66 -6.68
N TYR A 43 3.93 -1.95 -5.84
CA TYR A 43 4.71 -3.18 -5.94
C TYR A 43 3.91 -4.46 -5.72
N ALA A 44 2.75 -4.38 -5.08
CA ALA A 44 1.85 -5.52 -4.98
C ALA A 44 1.36 -5.97 -6.36
N MET A 45 1.40 -5.09 -7.37
CA MET A 45 0.95 -5.41 -8.73
C MET A 45 2.06 -5.77 -9.70
N SER A 46 3.33 -5.75 -9.26
CA SER A 46 4.47 -6.15 -10.11
C SER A 46 4.30 -7.58 -10.60
N ASP A 47 4.32 -7.77 -11.92
CA ASP A 47 4.06 -9.05 -12.61
C ASP A 47 2.67 -9.66 -12.36
N GLN A 48 1.69 -8.87 -11.87
CA GLN A 48 0.35 -9.35 -11.47
C GLN A 48 -0.79 -8.47 -12.02
N MET A 49 -0.51 -7.65 -13.04
CA MET A 49 -1.43 -6.62 -13.56
C MET A 49 -2.78 -7.19 -14.05
N GLU A 50 -2.81 -8.46 -14.45
CA GLU A 50 -4.05 -9.16 -14.84
C GLU A 50 -5.07 -9.28 -13.69
N PHE A 51 -4.59 -9.18 -12.44
CA PHE A 51 -5.43 -9.25 -11.25
C PHE A 51 -5.99 -7.89 -10.79
N LEU A 52 -5.68 -6.79 -11.48
CA LEU A 52 -6.32 -5.50 -11.17
C LEU A 52 -7.85 -5.62 -11.30
N PRO A 53 -8.62 -5.13 -10.32
CA PRO A 53 -10.08 -5.24 -10.35
C PRO A 53 -10.68 -4.34 -11.42
N LYS A 54 -11.74 -4.83 -12.08
CA LYS A 54 -12.46 -4.13 -13.14
C LYS A 54 -13.42 -3.10 -12.57
N GLY A 55 -13.63 -2.01 -13.30
CA GLY A 55 -14.56 -0.94 -12.91
C GLY A 55 -14.01 0.03 -11.84
N TYR A 56 -12.73 -0.11 -11.48
CA TYR A 56 -12.04 0.79 -10.55
C TYR A 56 -11.38 1.95 -11.31
N ARG A 57 -11.36 3.12 -10.68
CA ARG A 57 -10.52 4.26 -11.08
C ARG A 57 -9.29 4.32 -10.19
N HIS A 58 -8.15 4.65 -10.78
CA HIS A 58 -6.87 4.69 -10.06
C HIS A 58 -6.46 6.12 -9.73
N VAL A 59 -5.97 6.30 -8.50
CA VAL A 59 -5.42 7.55 -7.98
C VAL A 59 -4.02 7.25 -7.48
N PHE A 60 -3.03 8.03 -7.93
CA PHE A 60 -1.63 7.85 -7.57
C PHE A 60 -1.20 8.95 -6.60
N LEU A 61 -0.65 8.55 -5.45
CA LEU A 61 0.01 9.46 -4.51
C LEU A 61 1.51 9.43 -4.78
N ILE A 62 2.10 10.57 -5.14
CA ILE A 62 3.54 10.72 -5.35
C ILE A 62 4.16 11.53 -4.20
N CYS A 63 5.44 11.30 -3.94
CA CYS A 63 6.18 12.02 -2.91
C CYS A 63 7.64 12.16 -3.33
N HIS A 64 8.26 13.29 -2.98
CA HIS A 64 9.65 13.57 -3.29
C HIS A 64 10.59 12.44 -2.78
N PRO A 65 11.45 11.85 -3.62
CA PRO A 65 12.25 10.68 -3.25
C PRO A 65 13.09 10.84 -1.98
N LEU A 66 13.70 12.01 -1.78
CA LEU A 66 14.47 12.30 -0.57
C LEU A 66 13.63 12.15 0.72
N LYS A 67 12.36 12.55 0.70
CA LYS A 67 11.46 12.43 1.86
C LYS A 67 11.05 10.98 2.08
N VAL A 68 10.76 10.25 1.00
CA VAL A 68 10.42 8.82 1.03
C VAL A 68 11.56 8.01 1.63
N PHE A 69 12.78 8.14 1.10
CA PHE A 69 13.94 7.38 1.58
C PHE A 69 14.30 7.71 3.03
N SER A 70 14.22 8.98 3.45
CA SER A 70 14.42 9.34 4.86
C SER A 70 13.38 8.72 5.77
N SER A 71 12.10 8.71 5.35
CA SER A 71 11.01 8.09 6.11
C SER A 71 11.19 6.57 6.21
N TRP A 72 11.51 5.92 5.09
CA TRP A 72 11.80 4.49 5.04
C TRP A 72 12.99 4.12 5.91
N LYS A 73 14.10 4.87 5.86
CA LYS A 73 15.26 4.63 6.73
C LYS A 73 14.83 4.59 8.20
N ARG A 74 14.02 5.55 8.64
CA ARG A 74 13.48 5.58 10.02
C ARG A 74 12.57 4.39 10.33
N LEU A 75 11.69 4.02 9.41
CA LEU A 75 10.81 2.86 9.57
C LEU A 75 11.62 1.56 9.70
N PHE A 76 12.55 1.34 8.80
CA PHE A 76 13.39 0.14 8.76
C PHE A 76 14.36 0.05 9.94
N GLN A 77 14.91 1.19 10.43
CA GLN A 77 15.64 1.25 11.70
C GLN A 77 14.83 0.67 12.85
N GLY A 78 13.60 1.16 13.02
CA GLY A 78 12.70 0.70 14.06
C GLY A 78 12.34 -0.78 13.93
N MET A 79 12.29 -1.31 12.70
CA MET A 79 11.99 -2.72 12.45
C MET A 79 13.17 -3.66 12.69
N ALA A 80 14.37 -3.27 12.25
CA ALA A 80 15.58 -4.08 12.35
C ALA A 80 16.32 -3.91 13.69
N LYS A 81 15.92 -2.94 14.52
CA LYS A 81 16.59 -2.59 15.80
C LYS A 81 18.09 -2.32 15.63
N VAL A 82 18.47 -1.75 14.49
CA VAL A 82 19.87 -1.39 14.15
C VAL A 82 20.15 0.07 14.52
N SER A 83 21.39 0.38 14.88
CA SER A 83 21.76 1.74 15.26
C SER A 83 21.78 2.67 14.03
N PRO A 84 21.59 4.00 14.21
CA PRO A 84 21.71 4.96 13.13
C PRO A 84 23.11 4.90 12.48
N GLY A 85 23.16 4.63 11.17
CA GLY A 85 24.41 4.58 10.40
C GLY A 85 24.97 3.17 10.17
N GLU A 86 24.40 2.15 10.81
CA GLU A 86 24.88 0.75 10.70
C GLU A 86 24.18 -0.07 9.60
N PHE A 87 23.29 0.54 8.80
CA PHE A 87 22.61 -0.16 7.72
C PHE A 87 22.29 0.79 6.54
N SER A 88 22.28 0.21 5.35
CA SER A 88 21.74 0.77 4.13
C SER A 88 20.37 0.17 3.83
N LEU A 89 19.50 0.93 3.17
CA LEU A 89 18.22 0.40 2.68
C LEU A 89 18.43 -0.77 1.70
N THR A 90 19.54 -0.74 0.94
CA THR A 90 19.91 -1.80 -0.01
C THR A 90 20.32 -3.11 0.65
N ASP A 91 20.55 -3.12 1.98
CA ASP A 91 20.94 -4.32 2.71
C ASP A 91 19.73 -5.22 2.99
N PHE A 92 18.51 -4.71 2.83
CA PHE A 92 17.30 -5.49 3.01
C PHE A 92 17.04 -6.41 1.81
N PRO A 93 16.52 -7.63 2.05
CA PRO A 93 16.07 -8.52 0.98
C PRO A 93 15.11 -7.81 0.03
N THR A 94 15.11 -8.19 -1.25
CA THR A 94 14.25 -7.57 -2.27
C THR A 94 12.75 -7.69 -2.00
N LYS A 95 12.36 -8.63 -1.13
CA LYS A 95 10.99 -8.79 -0.63
C LYS A 95 10.56 -7.69 0.35
N ILE A 96 11.52 -6.98 0.94
CA ILE A 96 11.33 -5.92 1.93
C ILE A 96 11.68 -4.56 1.30
N PHE A 97 12.77 -4.52 0.52
CA PHE A 97 13.21 -3.33 -0.19
C PHE A 97 13.38 -3.61 -1.67
N LEU A 98 12.42 -3.12 -2.45
CA LEU A 98 12.21 -3.50 -3.84
C LEU A 98 13.37 -3.06 -4.73
N LYS A 99 13.61 -3.80 -5.82
CA LYS A 99 14.65 -3.48 -6.81
C LYS A 99 14.42 -2.14 -7.49
N GLY A 100 13.15 -1.78 -7.73
CA GLY A 100 12.76 -0.51 -8.30
C GLY A 100 12.62 0.62 -7.29
N TYR A 101 12.99 0.38 -6.03
CA TYR A 101 12.88 1.33 -4.92
C TYR A 101 11.44 1.87 -4.72
N GLY A 102 10.42 1.16 -5.20
CA GLY A 102 9.02 1.59 -5.22
C GLY A 102 8.66 2.57 -6.35
N PHE A 103 9.65 3.24 -6.93
CA PHE A 103 9.45 4.25 -7.98
C PHE A 103 9.29 3.63 -9.36
N ARG A 104 10.02 2.55 -9.64
CA ARG A 104 9.82 1.81 -10.88
C ARG A 104 8.46 1.13 -10.88
N GLU A 105 8.09 0.50 -9.77
CA GLU A 105 6.84 -0.24 -9.64
C GLU A 105 5.60 0.68 -9.77
N ILE A 106 5.64 1.88 -9.18
CA ILE A 106 4.55 2.86 -9.37
C ILE A 106 4.49 3.40 -10.81
N HIS A 107 5.64 3.58 -11.47
CA HIS A 107 5.68 3.99 -12.87
C HIS A 107 5.14 2.92 -13.81
N GLU A 108 5.53 1.66 -13.62
CA GLU A 108 5.01 0.53 -14.40
C GLU A 108 3.49 0.38 -14.26
N LEU A 109 2.96 0.53 -13.04
CA LEU A 109 1.52 0.53 -12.80
C LEU A 109 0.82 1.73 -13.47
N PHE A 110 1.42 2.92 -13.40
CA PHE A 110 0.92 4.11 -14.09
C PHE A 110 0.87 3.91 -15.61
N GLU A 111 1.92 3.37 -16.21
CA GLU A 111 1.96 3.08 -17.64
C GLU A 111 0.91 2.05 -18.04
N TYR A 112 0.75 0.98 -17.27
CA TYR A 112 -0.27 -0.03 -17.54
C TYR A 112 -1.67 0.57 -17.48
N VAL A 113 -1.99 1.33 -16.43
CA VAL A 113 -3.32 1.94 -16.26
C VAL A 113 -3.62 2.97 -17.37
N THR A 114 -2.64 3.76 -17.78
CA THR A 114 -2.84 4.78 -18.81
C THR A 114 -2.86 4.22 -20.23
N LYS A 115 -1.95 3.29 -20.56
CA LYS A 115 -1.77 2.78 -21.92
C LYS A 115 -2.66 1.57 -22.22
N GLU A 116 -2.76 0.63 -21.27
CA GLU A 116 -3.51 -0.62 -21.48
C GLU A 116 -4.98 -0.48 -21.07
N LEU A 117 -5.26 0.20 -19.95
CA LEU A 117 -6.64 0.43 -19.50
C LEU A 117 -7.26 1.72 -20.06
N GLY A 118 -6.46 2.59 -20.69
CA GLY A 118 -6.92 3.85 -21.26
C GLY A 118 -7.51 4.82 -20.23
N GLN A 119 -7.15 4.71 -18.95
CA GLN A 119 -7.70 5.58 -17.91
C GLN A 119 -6.97 6.93 -17.90
N GLU A 120 -7.75 8.00 -17.77
CA GLU A 120 -7.24 9.27 -17.29
C GLU A 120 -7.01 9.16 -15.78
N VAL A 121 -5.74 9.18 -15.36
CA VAL A 121 -5.34 8.94 -13.97
C VAL A 121 -5.23 10.23 -13.19
N ILE A 122 -5.63 10.18 -11.93
CA ILE A 122 -5.49 11.30 -10.99
C ILE A 122 -4.17 11.13 -10.25
N ILE A 123 -3.36 12.19 -10.21
CA ILE A 123 -2.10 12.24 -9.47
C ILE A 123 -2.22 13.27 -8.37
N ILE A 124 -1.84 12.88 -7.16
CA ILE A 124 -1.79 13.75 -5.98
C ILE A 124 -0.33 13.83 -5.53
N ASP A 125 0.22 15.03 -5.45
CA ASP A 125 1.49 15.27 -4.78
C ASP A 125 1.28 15.33 -3.26
N ALA A 126 2.09 14.59 -2.52
CA ALA A 126 2.01 14.55 -1.06
C ALA A 126 2.33 15.90 -0.41
N ASP A 127 3.23 16.71 -0.99
CA ASP A 127 3.56 18.03 -0.47
C ASP A 127 2.42 19.02 -0.70
N ASP A 128 1.76 18.98 -1.86
CA ASP A 128 0.58 19.80 -2.14
C ASP A 128 -0.59 19.41 -1.22
N LEU A 129 -0.82 18.11 -1.03
CA LEU A 129 -1.82 17.59 -0.10
C LEU A 129 -1.56 18.05 1.35
N LEU A 130 -0.31 18.14 1.77
CA LEU A 130 0.04 18.62 3.12
C LEU A 130 -0.11 20.14 3.26
N GLN A 131 0.11 20.90 2.18
CA GLN A 131 -0.02 22.35 2.17
C GLN A 131 -1.49 22.80 2.19
N ASP A 132 -2.34 22.15 1.39
CA ASP A 132 -3.78 22.42 1.37
C ASP A 132 -4.61 21.12 1.34
N PRO A 133 -4.76 20.44 2.50
CA PRO A 133 -5.53 19.20 2.58
C PRO A 133 -6.99 19.37 2.13
N LYS A 134 -7.60 20.52 2.44
CA LYS A 134 -9.00 20.78 2.12
C LYS A 134 -9.17 20.95 0.62
N GLY A 135 -8.36 21.80 -0.02
CA GLY A 135 -8.44 22.06 -1.46
C GLY A 135 -8.15 20.82 -2.29
N ILE A 136 -7.05 20.11 -1.98
CA ILE A 136 -6.66 18.90 -2.71
C ILE A 136 -7.69 17.79 -2.57
N LEU A 137 -8.19 17.52 -1.36
CA LEU A 137 -9.19 16.47 -1.15
C LEU A 137 -10.56 16.87 -1.74
N SER A 138 -10.95 18.14 -1.68
CA SER A 138 -12.19 18.59 -2.33
C SER A 138 -12.12 18.37 -3.85
N ALA A 139 -11.02 18.76 -4.49
CA ALA A 139 -10.80 18.54 -5.91
C ALA A 139 -10.77 17.05 -6.28
N LEU A 140 -10.10 16.21 -5.47
CA LEU A 140 -10.13 14.76 -5.66
C LEU A 140 -11.56 14.21 -5.63
N PHE A 141 -12.34 14.59 -4.62
CA PHE A 141 -13.72 14.13 -4.43
C PHE A 141 -14.61 14.53 -5.60
N ASP A 142 -14.47 15.76 -6.10
CA ASP A 142 -15.17 16.24 -7.30
C ASP A 142 -14.80 15.41 -8.54
N LEU A 143 -13.51 15.16 -8.78
CA LEU A 143 -13.03 14.33 -9.90
C LEU A 143 -13.54 12.89 -9.83
N ILE A 144 -13.63 12.33 -8.61
CA ILE A 144 -14.18 11.00 -8.40
C ILE A 144 -15.72 11.00 -8.23
N GLY A 145 -16.41 12.13 -8.39
CA GLY A 145 -17.86 12.21 -8.30
C GLY A 145 -18.42 11.77 -6.94
N LEU A 146 -17.69 12.00 -5.87
CA LEU A 146 -18.12 11.75 -4.49
C LEU A 146 -18.28 13.08 -3.73
N PRO A 147 -19.26 13.19 -2.82
CA PRO A 147 -19.40 14.39 -2.01
C PRO A 147 -18.26 14.50 -1.00
N PHE A 148 -17.58 15.65 -0.99
CA PHE A 148 -16.59 15.95 0.05
C PHE A 148 -17.28 16.25 1.39
N GLU A 149 -16.76 15.66 2.46
CA GLU A 149 -17.21 15.93 3.83
C GLU A 149 -16.03 16.39 4.68
N GLU A 150 -16.14 17.57 5.34
CA GLU A 150 -15.03 18.15 6.13
C GLU A 150 -14.54 17.24 7.26
N LYS A 151 -15.38 16.33 7.75
CA LYS A 151 -14.98 15.33 8.76
C LYS A 151 -13.82 14.44 8.33
N ILE A 152 -13.58 14.29 7.02
CA ILE A 152 -12.44 13.53 6.47
C ILE A 152 -11.10 14.18 6.85
N LEU A 153 -11.07 15.49 7.11
CA LEU A 153 -9.88 16.19 7.58
C LEU A 153 -9.52 15.87 9.03
N ASN A 154 -10.47 15.35 9.81
CA ASN A 154 -10.35 15.11 11.23
C ASN A 154 -10.72 13.64 11.55
N LEU A 155 -9.92 12.71 11.03
CA LEU A 155 -10.06 11.29 11.35
C LEU A 155 -9.49 11.03 12.75
N GLU A 156 -10.33 10.49 13.64
CA GLU A 156 -9.86 10.02 14.94
C GLU A 156 -8.87 8.87 14.75
N ALA A 157 -7.71 8.98 15.40
CA ALA A 157 -6.76 7.88 15.44
C ALA A 157 -7.40 6.69 16.18
N GLY A 158 -7.42 5.52 15.54
CA GLY A 158 -8.00 4.32 16.13
C GLY A 158 -7.30 3.05 15.65
N SER A 159 -7.06 2.13 16.58
CA SER A 159 -6.52 0.79 16.28
C SER A 159 -7.62 -0.24 15.98
N ALA A 160 -8.91 0.11 16.13
CA ALA A 160 -10.02 -0.83 15.97
C ALA A 160 -10.01 -1.52 14.59
N VAL A 161 -9.60 -0.83 13.53
CA VAL A 161 -9.49 -1.44 12.19
C VAL A 161 -8.41 -2.52 12.13
N THR A 162 -7.34 -2.36 12.92
CA THR A 162 -6.21 -3.29 12.93
C THR A 162 -6.61 -4.65 13.50
N GLU A 163 -7.55 -4.68 14.45
CA GLU A 163 -8.15 -5.91 14.99
C GLU A 163 -8.94 -6.73 13.96
N LEU A 164 -9.17 -6.20 12.76
CA LEU A 164 -9.84 -6.89 11.66
C LEU A 164 -8.86 -7.25 10.53
N TRP A 165 -7.58 -6.88 10.64
CA TRP A 165 -6.61 -7.14 9.61
C TRP A 165 -6.34 -8.64 9.48
N THR A 166 -6.41 -9.10 8.24
CA THR A 166 -6.05 -10.46 7.85
C THR A 166 -4.71 -10.40 7.13
N ILE A 167 -3.78 -11.26 7.52
CA ILE A 167 -2.48 -11.35 6.86
C ILE A 167 -2.25 -12.78 6.33
N PRO A 168 -1.57 -12.93 5.19
CA PRO A 168 -1.09 -14.25 4.76
C PRO A 168 -0.12 -14.86 5.78
N ARG A 169 -0.33 -16.13 6.14
CA ARG A 169 0.51 -16.86 7.11
C ARG A 169 2.00 -16.82 6.77
N LEU A 170 2.37 -16.79 5.49
CA LEU A 170 3.78 -16.70 5.06
C LEU A 170 4.49 -15.45 5.59
N LEU A 171 3.77 -14.33 5.78
CA LEU A 171 4.36 -13.11 6.34
C LEU A 171 4.52 -13.17 7.87
N LEU A 172 3.86 -14.14 8.52
CA LEU A 172 3.96 -14.42 9.96
C LEU A 172 5.04 -15.45 10.28
N GLN A 173 5.35 -16.33 9.32
CA GLN A 173 6.44 -17.28 9.45
C GLN A 173 7.73 -16.46 9.61
N LYS A 174 8.29 -16.49 10.83
CA LYS A 174 9.65 -16.04 11.07
C LYS A 174 10.53 -16.67 9.99
N ALA A 175 11.55 -15.95 9.54
CA ALA A 175 12.64 -16.54 8.77
C ALA A 175 13.31 -17.62 9.63
N SER A 176 12.69 -18.79 9.69
CA SER A 176 13.24 -19.97 10.33
C SER A 176 14.18 -20.60 9.32
N THR A 177 15.44 -20.71 9.75
CA THR A 177 16.49 -21.58 9.21
C THR A 177 17.07 -21.24 7.84
N GLN A 178 18.16 -20.48 7.85
CA GLN A 178 19.42 -20.96 7.26
C GLN A 178 20.52 -20.89 8.32
N THR A 179 20.52 -21.89 9.21
CA THR A 179 21.79 -22.44 9.69
C THR A 179 21.94 -23.73 8.89
N GLN A 180 22.77 -23.69 7.84
CA GLN A 180 23.32 -24.90 7.25
C GLN A 180 24.76 -25.03 7.74
N ASP A 181 25.05 -26.23 8.18
CA ASP A 181 26.29 -26.76 8.75
C ASP A 181 27.57 -26.28 8.06
N VAL A 182 28.55 -25.87 8.88
CA VAL A 182 29.94 -26.35 8.85
C VAL A 182 30.44 -26.45 10.28
#